data_AF-V5G955-F1
#
_entry.id   AF-V5G955-F1
#
_cell.length_a   1.000
_cell.length_b   1.000
_cell.length_c   1.000
_cell.angle_alpha   90.00
_cell.angle_beta   90.00
_cell.angle_gamma   90.00
#
_symmetry.space_group_name_H-M   'P 1'
#
loop_
_entity.id
_entity.type
_entity.pdbx_description
1 polymer ?
#
loop_
_entity_poly.entity_id
_entity_poly.type
_entity_poly.pdbx_seq_one_letter_code
_entity_poly.pdbx_strand_id
1 'polypeptide(L)'
;WSLLVFSRPEKMMFHYDSSNGSNDMQAIELAHKLLRYFSLPIQDKFENVPCLQQNNGYDCGIHVLCNSERLASFAAHYEKIRGCPKITHEMVTQKRWEILHIIEQLKHKHR
;
A
#
# COMPACT_ATOMS: atom_id res chain seq x y z
N TRP A 1 10.24 0.91 3.51
CA TRP A 1 9.17 0.06 2.96
C TRP A 1 8.11 0.99 2.39
N SER A 2 7.66 0.74 1.16
CA SER A 2 6.56 1.44 0.54
C SER A 2 5.62 0.43 -0.13
N LEU A 3 4.43 0.86 -0.54
CA LEU A 3 3.43 0.01 -1.18
C LEU A 3 3.24 0.42 -2.64
N LEU A 4 3.37 -0.53 -3.57
CA LEU A 4 3.03 -0.36 -4.98
C LEU A 4 1.81 -1.21 -5.31
N VAL A 5 0.77 -0.59 -5.87
CA VAL A 5 -0.49 -1.26 -6.22
C VAL A 5 -0.74 -1.13 -7.71
N PHE A 6 -0.98 -2.26 -8.38
CA PHE A 6 -1.47 -2.27 -9.75
C PHE A 6 -3.01 -2.39 -9.75
N SER A 7 -3.68 -1.44 -10.36
CA SER A 7 -5.12 -1.51 -10.63
C SER A 7 -5.35 -1.93 -12.07
N ARG A 8 -5.89 -3.13 -12.28
CA ARG A 8 -6.25 -3.63 -13.61
C ARG A 8 -7.39 -2.84 -14.27
N PRO A 9 -8.49 -2.49 -13.57
CA PRO A 9 -9.56 -1.69 -14.15
C PRO A 9 -9.08 -0.31 -14.61
N GLU A 10 -8.18 0.32 -13.84
CA GLU A 10 -7.64 1.65 -14.15
C GLU A 10 -6.40 1.59 -15.06
N LYS A 11 -5.82 0.40 -15.26
CA LYS A 11 -4.56 0.16 -15.99
C LYS A 11 -3.44 1.09 -15.50
N MET A 12 -3.30 1.20 -14.17
CA MET A 12 -2.46 2.20 -13.53
C MET A 12 -1.75 1.63 -12.29
N MET A 13 -0.54 2.12 -12.05
CA MET A 13 0.27 1.84 -10.87
C MET A 13 0.14 3.00 -9.87
N PHE A 14 -0.12 2.68 -8.61
CA PHE A 14 -0.25 3.62 -7.51
C PHE A 14 0.81 3.33 -6.44
N HIS A 15 1.66 4.30 -6.15
CA HIS A 15 2.72 4.17 -5.17
C HIS A 15 2.40 4.99 -3.91
N TYR A 16 2.48 4.34 -2.76
CA TYR A 16 2.25 4.92 -1.44
C TYR A 16 3.54 4.81 -0.63
N ASP A 17 4.21 5.94 -0.42
CA ASP A 17 5.44 6.04 0.37
C ASP A 17 5.20 6.91 1.60
N SER A 18 5.30 6.30 2.79
CA SER A 18 5.19 7.01 4.07
C SER A 18 6.48 7.76 4.43
N SER A 19 7.57 7.53 3.71
CA SER A 19 8.86 8.22 3.81
C SER A 19 9.18 8.85 2.46
N ASN A 20 8.35 9.81 2.05
CA ASN A 20 8.28 10.35 0.70
C ASN A 20 9.65 10.51 0.00
N GLY A 21 9.81 9.86 -1.16
CA GLY A 21 11.01 9.93 -2.00
C GLY A 21 12.07 8.88 -1.68
N SER A 22 11.90 8.08 -0.62
CA SER A 22 12.89 7.06 -0.23
C SER A 22 12.83 5.83 -1.14
N ASN A 23 11.66 5.54 -1.73
CA ASN A 23 11.42 4.32 -2.51
C ASN A 23 10.94 4.56 -3.96
N ASP A 24 10.97 5.81 -4.44
CA ASP A 24 10.42 6.19 -5.75
C ASP A 24 11.06 5.44 -6.92
N MET A 25 12.40 5.40 -6.98
CA MET A 25 13.10 4.76 -8.11
C MET A 25 12.83 3.26 -8.18
N GLN A 26 12.80 2.58 -7.03
CA GLN A 26 12.51 1.15 -6.95
C GLN A 26 11.05 0.87 -7.34
N ALA A 27 10.13 1.73 -6.92
CA ALA A 27 8.71 1.63 -7.28
C ALA A 27 8.48 1.85 -8.78
N ILE A 28 9.14 2.85 -9.38
CA ILE A 28 9.08 3.14 -10.82
C ILE A 28 9.66 1.97 -11.62
N GLU A 29 10.82 1.43 -11.22
CA GLU A 29 11.44 0.30 -11.93
C GLU A 29 10.54 -0.94 -11.91
N LEU A 30 9.96 -1.27 -10.74
CA LEU A 30 9.03 -2.39 -10.62
C LEU A 30 7.75 -2.15 -11.42
N ALA A 31 7.20 -0.94 -11.37
CA ALA A 31 6.03 -0.54 -12.16
C ALA A 31 6.26 -0.72 -13.65
N HIS A 32 7.40 -0.29 -14.19
CA HIS A 32 7.72 -0.46 -15.60
C HIS A 32 7.80 -1.93 -16.01
N LYS A 33 8.39 -2.79 -15.17
CA LYS A 33 8.45 -4.24 -15.43
C LYS A 33 7.06 -4.85 -15.47
N LEU A 34 6.19 -4.50 -14.52
CA LEU A 34 4.81 -5.00 -14.45
C LEU A 34 3.96 -4.51 -15.63
N LEU A 35 4.05 -3.22 -15.98
CA LEU A 35 3.32 -2.66 -17.12
C LEU A 35 3.72 -3.33 -18.43
N ARG A 36 5.03 -3.56 -18.65
CA ARG A 36 5.52 -4.33 -19.82
C ARG A 36 5.00 -5.76 -19.82
N TYR A 37 5.03 -6.43 -18.67
CA TYR A 37 4.51 -7.80 -18.53
C TYR A 37 3.03 -7.87 -18.92
N PHE A 38 2.22 -6.89 -18.51
CA PHE A 38 0.80 -6.81 -18.88
C PHE A 38 0.54 -6.22 -20.28
N SER A 39 1.58 -5.97 -21.09
CA SER A 39 1.47 -5.31 -22.41
C SER A 39 0.73 -3.96 -22.36
N LEU A 40 0.95 -3.21 -21.28
CA LEU A 40 0.39 -1.87 -21.07
C LEU A 40 1.42 -0.79 -21.40
N PRO A 41 0.99 0.40 -21.86
CA PRO A 41 1.90 1.53 -22.03
C PRO A 41 2.50 1.94 -20.67
N ILE A 42 3.71 2.49 -20.71
CA ILE A 42 4.39 3.01 -19.51
C ILE A 42 3.99 4.45 -19.23
N GLN A 43 3.87 5.25 -20.29
CA GLN A 43 3.61 6.68 -20.20
C GLN A 43 2.31 6.95 -19.44
N ASP A 44 2.38 7.86 -18.47
CA ASP A 44 1.26 8.31 -17.62
C ASP A 44 0.55 7.17 -16.87
N LYS A 45 1.21 6.03 -16.64
CA LYS A 45 0.66 4.86 -15.92
C LYS A 45 1.21 4.65 -14.51
N PHE A 46 1.83 5.67 -13.94
CA PHE A 46 2.36 5.66 -12.58
C PHE A 46 1.96 6.93 -11.84
N GLU A 47 1.44 6.76 -10.62
CA GLU A 47 0.99 7.84 -9.75
C GLU A 47 1.63 7.68 -8.36
N ASN A 48 2.44 8.66 -7.95
CA ASN A 48 2.87 8.81 -6.55
C ASN A 48 1.70 9.41 -5.76
N VAL A 49 1.03 8.59 -4.97
CA VAL A 49 -0.18 8.99 -4.24
C VAL A 49 0.20 9.68 -2.93
N PRO A 50 -0.22 10.94 -2.70
CA PRO A 50 0.01 11.60 -1.42
C PRO A 50 -0.64 10.80 -0.28
N CYS A 51 0.16 10.27 0.64
CA CYS A 51 -0.31 9.44 1.74
C CYS A 51 0.18 9.97 3.10
N LEU A 52 -0.31 9.36 4.19
CA LEU A 52 0.08 9.74 5.54
C LEU A 52 1.59 9.51 5.73
N GLN A 53 2.32 10.58 6.04
CA GLN A 53 3.76 10.52 6.26
C GLN A 53 4.06 10.02 7.67
N GLN A 54 5.04 9.14 7.78
CA GLN A 54 5.56 8.69 9.07
C GLN A 54 6.37 9.82 9.72
N ASN A 55 6.38 9.84 11.05
CA ASN A 55 7.16 10.80 11.84
C ASN A 55 8.31 10.14 12.63
N ASN A 56 8.62 8.87 12.30
CA ASN A 56 9.66 8.07 12.96
C ASN A 56 10.36 7.15 11.95
N GLY A 57 11.41 6.44 12.37
CA GLY A 57 12.24 5.61 11.49
C GLY A 57 11.77 4.16 11.28
N TYR A 58 10.66 3.72 11.89
CA TYR A 58 10.34 2.28 12.02
C TYR A 58 8.90 1.90 11.67
N ASP A 59 8.00 2.86 11.43
CA ASP A 59 6.59 2.58 11.13
C ASP A 59 6.29 2.39 9.63
N CYS A 60 7.25 2.53 8.73
CA CYS A 60 7.00 2.37 7.28
C CYS A 60 6.32 1.03 6.93
N GLY A 61 6.66 -0.08 7.60
CA GLY A 61 5.99 -1.37 7.43
C GLY A 61 4.54 -1.38 7.93
N ILE A 62 4.25 -0.65 9.00
CA ILE A 62 2.87 -0.51 9.51
C ILE A 62 2.03 0.34 8.55
N HIS A 63 2.58 1.41 7.98
CA HIS A 63 1.90 2.19 6.95
C HIS A 63 1.57 1.34 5.72
N VAL A 64 2.48 0.43 5.30
CA VAL A 64 2.21 -0.52 4.21
C VAL A 64 1.02 -1.41 4.54
N LEU A 65 0.97 -1.99 5.75
CA LEU A 65 -0.14 -2.86 6.16
C LEU A 65 -1.48 -2.12 6.23
N CYS A 66 -1.50 -0.95 6.86
CA CYS A 66 -2.72 -0.12 6.94
C CYS A 66 -3.24 0.29 5.55
N ASN A 67 -2.36 0.73 4.65
CA ASN A 67 -2.77 1.07 3.29
C ASN A 67 -3.25 -0.16 2.53
N SER A 68 -2.56 -1.30 2.65
CA SER A 68 -2.95 -2.54 1.96
C SER A 68 -4.35 -2.99 2.35
N GLU A 69 -4.65 -3.01 3.65
CA GLU A 69 -5.97 -3.38 4.15
C GLU A 69 -7.06 -2.40 3.70
N ARG A 70 -6.79 -1.09 3.81
CA ARG A 70 -7.73 -0.04 3.42
C ARG A 70 -8.03 -0.10 1.92
N LEU A 71 -7.01 -0.27 1.09
CA LEU A 71 -7.11 -0.34 -0.36
C LEU A 71 -7.81 -1.62 -0.82
N ALA A 72 -7.53 -2.77 -0.17
CA ALA A 72 -8.21 -4.01 -0.48
C ALA A 72 -9.72 -3.90 -0.20
N SER A 73 -10.11 -3.36 0.97
CA SER A 73 -11.51 -3.12 1.32
C SER A 73 -12.19 -2.16 0.33
N PHE A 74 -11.52 -1.06 -0.02
CA PHE A 74 -12.03 -0.08 -0.97
C PHE A 74 -12.18 -0.68 -2.38
N ALA A 75 -11.17 -1.40 -2.88
CA ALA A 75 -11.20 -2.04 -4.19
C ALA A 75 -12.28 -3.11 -4.28
N ALA A 76 -12.52 -3.87 -3.20
CA ALA A 76 -13.59 -4.88 -3.17
C ALA A 76 -15.00 -4.26 -3.30
N HIS A 77 -15.18 -3.00 -2.90
CA HIS A 77 -16.46 -2.32 -2.96
C HIS A 77 -16.64 -1.43 -4.20
N TYR A 78 -15.57 -0.74 -4.64
CA TYR A 78 -15.63 0.27 -5.69
C TYR A 78 -14.90 -0.13 -6.99
N GLU A 79 -14.27 -1.30 -7.02
CA GLU A 79 -13.52 -1.85 -8.18
C GLU A 79 -12.42 -0.92 -8.73
N LYS A 80 -11.86 -0.08 -7.86
CA LYS A 80 -10.80 0.88 -8.20
C LYS A 80 -9.95 1.24 -6.98
N ILE A 81 -8.82 1.89 -7.22
CA ILE A 81 -7.90 2.39 -6.21
C ILE A 81 -8.03 3.90 -6.05
N ARG A 82 -8.18 4.65 -7.16
CA ARG A 82 -8.26 6.11 -7.10
C ARG A 82 -9.46 6.57 -6.28
N GLY A 83 -9.19 7.52 -5.38
CA GLY A 83 -10.18 8.08 -4.47
C GLY A 83 -10.33 7.31 -3.15
N CYS A 84 -9.53 6.26 -2.90
CA CYS A 84 -9.49 5.63 -1.59
C CYS A 84 -9.08 6.64 -0.51
N PRO A 85 -9.84 6.79 0.59
CA PRO A 85 -9.48 7.68 1.68
C PRO A 85 -8.14 7.31 2.33
N LYS A 86 -7.38 8.32 2.74
CA LYS A 86 -6.10 8.15 3.44
C LYS A 86 -6.29 7.45 4.79
N ILE A 87 -5.29 6.67 5.19
CA ILE A 87 -5.20 6.13 6.55
C ILE A 87 -4.94 7.26 7.57
N THR A 88 -5.29 7.04 8.83
CA THR A 88 -5.10 8.01 9.93
C THR A 88 -3.95 7.59 10.86
N HIS A 89 -3.46 8.53 11.67
CA HIS A 89 -2.46 8.23 12.71
C HIS A 89 -2.97 7.22 13.74
N GLU A 90 -4.26 7.28 14.07
CA GLU A 90 -4.90 6.33 14.98
C GLU A 90 -4.83 4.90 14.43
N MET A 91 -5.18 4.71 13.14
CA MET A 91 -5.07 3.40 12.47
C MET A 91 -3.64 2.85 12.54
N VAL A 92 -2.63 3.69 12.26
CA VAL A 92 -1.22 3.29 12.32
C VAL A 92 -0.82 2.88 13.75
N THR A 93 -1.23 3.66 14.75
CA THR A 93 -0.89 3.43 16.15
C THR A 93 -1.52 2.14 16.67
N GLN A 94 -2.77 1.89 16.32
CA GLN A 94 -3.52 0.70 16.74
C GLN A 94 -3.04 -0.58 16.03
N LYS A 95 -2.61 -0.48 14.77
CA LYS A 95 -2.26 -1.64 13.94
C LYS A 95 -1.20 -2.55 14.56
N ARG A 96 -0.22 -1.99 15.28
CA ARG A 96 0.82 -2.80 15.98
C ARG A 96 0.20 -3.78 16.97
N TRP A 97 -0.75 -3.31 17.77
CA TRP A 97 -1.47 -4.13 18.75
C TRP A 97 -2.38 -5.15 18.07
N GLU A 98 -3.04 -4.76 16.99
CA GLU A 98 -3.89 -5.67 16.20
C GLU A 98 -3.08 -6.82 15.59
N ILE A 99 -1.91 -6.53 15.00
CA ILE A 99 -1.02 -7.54 14.43
C ILE A 99 -0.57 -8.53 15.52
N LEU A 100 -0.13 -8.02 16.67
CA LEU A 100 0.29 -8.87 17.80
C LEU A 100 -0.86 -9.74 18.30
N HIS A 101 -2.07 -9.16 18.42
CA HIS A 101 -3.25 -9.91 18.81
C HIS A 101 -3.58 -11.03 17.82
N ILE A 102 -3.56 -10.73 16.51
CA ILE A 102 -3.79 -11.74 15.45
C ILE A 102 -2.74 -12.87 15.54
N ILE A 103 -1.46 -12.54 15.72
CA ILE A 103 -0.38 -13.53 15.86
C ILE A 103 -0.65 -14.47 17.04
N GLU A 104 -0.98 -13.93 18.21
CA GLU A 104 -1.27 -14.75 19.39
C GLU A 104 -2.54 -15.59 19.21
N GLN A 105 -3.60 -15.03 18.62
CA GLN A 105 -4.82 -15.79 18.31
C GLN A 105 -4.55 -16.97 17.37
N LEU A 106 -3.78 -16.75 16.30
CA LEU A 106 -3.45 -17.81 15.33
C LEU A 106 -2.52 -18.87 15.93
N LYS A 107 -1.58 -18.48 16.79
CA LYS A 107 -0.72 -19.40 17.54
C LYS A 107 -1.52 -20.37 18.42
N HIS A 108 -2.62 -19.90 19.02
CA HIS A 108 -3.48 -20.74 19.85
C HIS A 108 -4.47 -21.60 19.05
N LYS A 109 -4.79 -21.22 17.80
CA LYS A 109 -5.74 -21.95 16.94
C LYS A 109 -5.20 -23.28 16.37
N HIS A 110 -3.90 -23.53 16.50
CA HIS A 110 -3.21 -24.74 16.05
C HIS A 110 -2.78 -25.67 17.21
N ARG A 111 -3.33 -25.47 18.41
CA ARG A 111 -3.23 -26.39 19.54
C ARG A 111 -4.60 -26.94 19.87
#